data_AF-A0A7J9SJ99-F1
#
_entry.id   AF-A0A7J9SJ99-F1
#
_cell.length_a   1.000
_cell.length_b   1.000
_cell.length_c   1.000
_cell.angle_alpha   90.00
_cell.angle_beta   90.00
_cell.angle_gamma   90.00
#
_symmetry.space_group_name_H-M   'P 1'
#
loop_
_entity.id
_entity.type
_entity.pdbx_description
1 polymer ?
#
loop_
_entity_poly.entity_id
_entity_poly.type
_entity_poly.pdbx_seq_one_letter_code
_entity_poly.pdbx_strand_id
1 'polypeptide(L)' 'MPKTTVNRGSNGQYKTTVPKGLAEAMDLDGERIEWKIKSGSTLEVTKVDE' A
#
# COMPACT_ATOMS: atom_id res chain seq x y z
N MET A 1 -10.72 -8.36 8.41
CA MET A 1 -9.74 -7.70 7.54
C MET A 1 -8.74 -6.95 8.41
N PRO A 2 -7.44 -7.05 8.15
CA PRO A 2 -6.42 -6.32 8.90
C PRO A 2 -6.62 -4.81 8.76
N LYS A 3 -6.40 -4.08 9.86
CA LYS A 3 -6.40 -2.61 9.89
C LYS A 3 -5.00 -2.13 10.24
N THR A 4 -4.53 -1.12 9.54
CA THR A 4 -3.23 -0.49 9.80
C THR A 4 -3.41 1.02 9.93
N THR A 5 -2.44 1.67 10.56
CA THR A 5 -2.42 3.12 10.72
C THR A 5 -1.40 3.72 9.77
N VAL A 6 -1.77 4.80 9.10
CA VAL A 6 -0.83 5.61 8.33
C VAL A 6 -0.10 6.54 9.30
N ASN A 7 1.23 6.48 9.31
CA ASN A 7 2.08 7.30 10.16
C ASN A 7 3.01 8.15 9.30
N ARG A 8 3.36 9.34 9.78
CA ARG A 8 4.34 10.22 9.13
C ARG A 8 5.73 9.98 9.72
N GLY A 9 6.71 9.66 8.87
CA GLY A 9 8.11 9.55 9.25
C GLY A 9 8.75 10.91 9.54
N SER A 10 9.94 10.90 10.15
CA SER A 10 10.72 12.11 10.45
C SER A 10 11.11 12.90 9.19
N ASN A 11 11.26 12.21 8.06
CA ASN A 11 11.49 12.79 6.74
C ASN A 11 10.22 13.34 6.07
N GLY A 12 9.09 13.36 6.78
CA GLY A 12 7.81 13.88 6.31
C GLY A 12 7.01 12.91 5.43
N GLN A 13 7.52 11.72 5.09
CA GLN A 13 6.83 10.75 4.25
C GLN A 13 5.77 9.98 5.04
N TYR A 14 4.61 9.77 4.44
CA TYR A 14 3.56 8.92 5.01
C TYR A 14 3.83 7.46 4.65
N LYS A 15 3.67 6.58 5.63
CA LYS A 15 3.85 5.13 5.46
C LYS A 15 2.83 4.35 6.25
N THR A 16 2.47 3.19 5.73
CA THR A 16 1.78 2.15 6.47
C THR A 16 2.41 0.81 6.15
N THR A 17 2.21 -0.18 7.01
CA THR A 17 2.63 -1.55 6.72
C THR A 17 1.57 -2.23 5.88
N VAL A 18 1.98 -3.02 4.90
CA VAL A 18 1.07 -3.95 4.21
C VAL A 18 0.98 -5.21 5.06
N PRO A 19 -0.23 -5.64 5.48
CA PRO A 19 -0.41 -6.89 6.21
C PRO A 19 0.13 -8.08 5.42
N LYS A 20 0.89 -8.97 6.09
CA LYS A 20 1.59 -10.12 5.46
C LYS A 20 0.68 -10.93 4.52
N GLY A 21 -0.51 -11.32 4.98
CA GLY A 21 -1.43 -12.11 4.15
C GLY A 21 -1.93 -11.41 2.88
N LEU A 22 -2.00 -10.07 2.87
CA LEU A 22 -2.31 -9.33 1.64
C LEU A 22 -1.11 -9.27 0.70
N ALA A 23 0.09 -9.06 1.25
CA ALA A 23 1.32 -9.05 0.47
C ALA A 23 1.59 -10.41 -0.18
N GLU A 24 1.38 -11.51 0.53
CA GLU A 24 1.53 -12.87 -0.02
C GLU A 24 0.44 -13.20 -1.04
N ALA A 25 -0.83 -12.86 -0.74
CA ALA A 25 -1.94 -13.15 -1.65
C ALA A 25 -1.85 -12.38 -2.98
N MET A 26 -1.23 -11.20 -2.95
CA MET A 26 -0.98 -10.40 -4.15
C MET A 26 0.44 -10.54 -4.68
N ASP A 27 1.32 -11.31 -4.06
CA ASP A 27 2.74 -11.44 -4.44
C ASP A 27 3.41 -10.07 -4.63
N LEU A 28 3.43 -9.25 -3.58
CA LEU A 28 3.90 -7.85 -3.61
C LEU A 28 5.37 -7.67 -3.27
N ASP A 29 6.06 -8.71 -2.80
CA ASP A 29 7.46 -8.57 -2.41
C ASP A 29 8.34 -8.34 -3.64
N GLY A 30 9.16 -7.29 -3.61
CA GLY A 30 9.96 -6.86 -4.77
C GLY A 30 9.17 -6.16 -5.89
N GLU A 31 7.84 -6.21 -5.88
CA GLU A 31 7.01 -5.62 -6.92
C GLU A 31 6.91 -4.10 -6.83
N ARG A 32 6.81 -3.45 -7.99
CA ARG A 32 6.45 -2.04 -8.07
C ARG A 32 4.93 -1.90 -8.07
N ILE A 33 4.43 -0.94 -7.31
CA ILE A 33 3.00 -0.67 -7.21
C ILE A 33 2.72 0.81 -7.48
N GLU A 34 1.59 1.05 -8.13
CA GLU A 34 1.00 2.38 -8.29
C GLU A 34 -0.15 2.55 -7.28
N TRP A 35 -0.24 3.74 -6.70
CA TRP A 35 -1.33 4.14 -5.82
C TRP A 35 -2.19 5.18 -6.52
N LYS A 36 -3.52 4.98 -6.50
CA LYS A 36 -4.48 5.92 -7.07
C LYS A 36 -5.62 6.21 -6.10
N ILE A 37 -6.11 7.45 -6.12
CA ILE A 37 -7.36 7.80 -5.45
C ILE A 37 -8.52 7.28 -6.30
N LYS A 38 -9.22 6.25 -5.81
CA LYS A 38 -10.43 5.72 -6.46
C LYS A 38 -11.66 6.55 -6.09
N SER A 39 -11.73 6.99 -4.83
CA SER A 39 -12.78 7.86 -4.30
C SER A 39 -12.29 8.61 -3.05
N GLY A 40 -13.10 9.52 -2.50
CA GLY A 40 -12.74 10.31 -1.31
C GLY A 40 -12.43 9.50 -0.04
N SER A 41 -12.72 8.19 -0.02
CA SER A 41 -12.43 7.28 1.09
C SER A 41 -11.75 5.98 0.66
N THR A 42 -11.30 5.87 -0.60
CA THR A 42 -10.72 4.63 -1.12
C THR A 42 -9.49 4.91 -1.97
N LEU A 43 -8.39 4.24 -1.60
CA LEU A 43 -7.20 4.12 -2.44
C LEU A 43 -7.24 2.77 -3.16
N GLU A 44 -6.80 2.77 -4.42
CA GLU A 44 -6.57 1.58 -5.22
C GLU A 44 -5.06 1.38 -5.40
N VAL A 45 -4.61 0.13 -5.29
CA VAL A 45 -3.22 -0.27 -5.46
C VAL A 45 -3.16 -1.32 -6.55
N THR A 46 -2.30 -1.10 -7.54
CA THR A 46 -2.12 -2.01 -8.68
C THR A 46 -0.64 -2.26 -8.88
N LYS A 47 -0.26 -3.49 -9.24
CA LYS A 47 1.10 -3.77 -9.72
C LYS A 47 1.34 -3.03 -11.03
N VAL A 48 2.58 -2.62 -11.26
CA VAL A 48 2.99 -2.04 -12.55
C VAL A 48 4.14 -2.86 -13.12
N ASP A 49 3.95 -3.32 -14.35
CA ASP A 49 5.05 -3.87 -15.15
C ASP A 49 5.90 -2.68 -15.64
N GLU A 50 7.22 -2.78 -15.56
CA GLU A 50 8.14 -1.75 -16.08
C GLU A 50 8.08 -1.59 -17.61
#